data_AF-A0A9D4MY14-F1
#
_entry.id   AF-A0A9D4MY14-F1
#
_cell.length_a   1.000
_cell.length_b   1.000
_cell.length_c   1.000
_cell.angle_alpha   90.00
_cell.angle_beta   90.00
_cell.angle_gamma   90.00
#
_symmetry.space_group_name_H-M   'P 1'
#
loop_
_entity.id
_entity.type
_entity.pdbx_description
1 polymer ?
#
loop_
_entity_poly.entity_id
_entity_poly.type
_entity_poly.pdbx_seq_one_letter_code
_entity_poly.pdbx_strand_id
1 'polypeptide(L)'
;MGNSFSSNTRKYKLLIGDLSGSDVSFEERKLFSLSEQVIYNEQATIGKLSVDLNAVVIDRHNILAQETSVESAVRKDSDPITLFKLLISGKPYYISQTFSMWNSYFTYDQLFTLCCHGKKTAIYLQPLGYFPNFISDFKVNLKHYDGSYNFFDLLQKFLEAFFDGMHIKLLPNVNEYEAKWKIKTRFHNKTGSKQAYVRDFFPKLRKAKPADGHCILGLTWTDLYPTEKLNFVLGEAHFTYKSGMFCFGRNEPKSYDPDTFKDIGEIDANIMWRIIKVVSHETCHLFGLMHCWYFHCAMNESSSMAEAASQPLFLCPVCLRKLQKACGFNILNRYRRMLCILSDISDTFPSPEFCHSVQWLKKCLEFLESESL
;
A
#
# COMPACT_ATOMS: atom_id res chain seq x y z
N MET A 1 -53.34 19.55 -8.06
CA MET A 1 -53.03 20.56 -7.01
C MET A 1 -52.94 19.83 -5.68
N GLY A 2 -51.93 20.11 -4.86
CA GLY A 2 -51.98 19.85 -3.42
C GLY A 2 -51.35 18.54 -2.92
N ASN A 3 -50.10 18.68 -2.49
CA ASN A 3 -49.56 18.31 -1.18
C ASN A 3 -49.64 16.89 -0.60
N SER A 4 -48.45 16.50 -0.13
CA SER A 4 -48.13 15.92 1.17
C SER A 4 -48.64 14.50 1.48
N PHE A 5 -47.74 13.54 1.31
CA PHE A 5 -47.54 12.53 2.34
C PHE A 5 -46.09 12.58 2.80
N SER A 6 -45.93 12.91 4.08
CA SER A 6 -44.72 12.64 4.84
C SER A 6 -44.43 11.13 4.78
N SER A 7 -43.23 10.75 4.39
CA SER A 7 -42.62 9.56 4.96
C SER A 7 -41.40 9.99 5.74
N ASN A 8 -41.53 9.87 7.05
CA ASN A 8 -40.43 9.81 7.98
C ASN A 8 -39.45 8.72 7.51
N THR A 9 -38.38 9.10 6.84
CA THR A 9 -37.17 8.29 6.80
C THR A 9 -36.07 9.06 7.49
N ARG A 10 -35.81 8.61 8.73
CA ARG A 10 -34.75 9.01 9.63
C ARG A 10 -33.49 9.37 8.83
N LYS A 11 -33.07 10.64 8.88
CA LYS A 11 -31.71 11.01 8.52
C LYS A 11 -30.80 10.27 9.49
N TYR A 12 -30.11 9.24 9.01
CA TYR A 12 -28.99 8.68 9.75
C TYR A 12 -27.90 9.76 9.74
N LYS A 13 -27.76 10.44 10.88
CA LYS A 13 -26.53 11.12 11.26
C LYS A 13 -25.46 10.02 11.35
N LEU A 14 -24.64 9.88 10.32
CA LEU A 14 -23.41 9.12 10.47
C LEU A 14 -22.41 10.06 11.14
N LEU A 15 -22.23 9.81 12.44
CA LEU A 15 -21.15 10.35 13.24
C LEU A 15 -19.81 9.98 12.58
N ILE A 16 -19.20 10.93 11.86
CA ILE A 16 -17.78 11.17 12.11
C ILE A 16 -17.82 12.18 13.24
N GLY A 17 -17.39 11.75 14.43
CA GLY A 17 -17.54 12.52 15.66
C GLY A 17 -17.10 13.97 15.47
N ASP A 18 -17.92 14.88 15.98
CA ASP A 18 -17.39 16.14 16.47
C ASP A 18 -16.37 15.79 17.57
N LEU A 19 -15.15 16.30 17.47
CA LEU A 19 -14.13 16.22 18.51
C LEU A 19 -14.37 17.31 19.58
N SER A 20 -15.63 17.61 19.90
CA SER A 20 -15.98 18.40 21.09
C SER A 20 -16.07 17.56 22.36
N GLY A 21 -15.94 16.22 22.25
CA GLY A 21 -15.72 15.34 23.39
C GLY A 21 -14.25 15.33 23.82
N SER A 22 -14.01 15.57 25.10
CA SER A 22 -12.71 15.79 25.76
C SER A 22 -11.70 14.63 25.77
N ASP A 23 -11.96 13.51 25.08
CA ASP A 23 -11.17 12.27 25.23
C ASP A 23 -10.30 11.90 24.02
N VAL A 24 -10.14 12.80 23.05
CA VAL A 24 -9.23 12.61 21.90
C VAL A 24 -8.20 13.72 21.92
N SER A 25 -6.93 13.31 21.99
CA SER A 25 -5.82 14.23 22.21
C SER A 25 -5.68 15.20 21.02
N PHE A 26 -5.14 16.39 21.27
CA PHE A 26 -4.98 17.43 20.23
C PHE A 26 -4.11 16.94 19.05
N GLU A 27 -3.18 16.05 19.35
CA GLU A 27 -2.26 15.38 18.43
C GLU A 27 -3.00 14.43 17.47
N GLU A 28 -4.06 13.76 17.93
CA GLU A 28 -4.91 12.93 17.06
C GLU A 28 -5.66 13.80 16.05
N ARG A 29 -6.06 15.03 16.40
CA ARG A 29 -6.75 15.96 15.47
C ARG A 29 -5.86 16.39 14.31
N LYS A 30 -4.56 16.56 14.57
CA LYS A 30 -3.58 17.08 13.61
C LYS A 30 -2.99 16.02 12.69
N LEU A 31 -3.00 14.76 13.10
CA LEU A 31 -2.76 13.65 12.17
C LEU A 31 -3.75 13.71 10.99
N PHE A 32 -5.03 14.06 11.22
CA PHE A 32 -6.06 14.10 10.16
C PHE A 32 -5.94 15.24 9.15
N SER A 33 -5.14 16.28 9.37
CA SER A 33 -4.93 17.36 8.38
C SER A 33 -3.88 17.01 7.32
N LEU A 34 -3.14 15.90 7.48
CA LEU A 34 -2.11 15.42 6.55
C LEU A 34 -2.66 14.52 5.42
N SER A 35 -3.97 14.38 5.32
CA SER A 35 -4.63 13.43 4.44
C SER A 35 -5.15 14.14 3.18
N GLU A 36 -4.29 14.35 2.19
CA GLU A 36 -4.73 14.83 0.87
C GLU A 36 -5.69 13.80 0.27
N GLN A 37 -6.92 14.24 -0.02
CA GLN A 37 -7.94 13.38 -0.59
C GLN A 37 -7.66 13.15 -2.07
N VAL A 38 -7.85 11.91 -2.53
CA VAL A 38 -7.74 11.60 -3.96
C VAL A 38 -8.96 12.21 -4.67
N ILE A 39 -8.73 13.21 -5.51
CA ILE A 39 -9.77 13.76 -6.40
C ILE A 39 -9.67 13.01 -7.73
N TYR A 40 -10.61 12.10 -8.00
CA TYR A 40 -10.74 11.48 -9.31
C TYR A 40 -11.25 12.53 -10.32
N ASN A 41 -10.35 13.05 -11.16
CA ASN A 41 -10.75 13.78 -12.37
C ASN A 41 -11.01 12.76 -13.48
N GLU A 42 -12.27 12.45 -13.77
CA GLU A 42 -12.64 11.69 -14.97
C GLU A 42 -12.46 12.55 -16.22
N GLN A 43 -11.27 12.46 -16.82
CA GLN A 43 -11.07 12.59 -18.27
C GLN A 43 -10.21 11.42 -18.74
N ALA A 44 -10.80 10.22 -18.79
CA ALA A 44 -10.21 9.08 -19.46
C ALA A 44 -11.24 8.47 -20.41
N THR A 45 -10.87 8.50 -21.67
CA THR A 45 -11.61 8.08 -22.86
C THR A 45 -12.25 6.69 -22.71
N ILE A 46 -13.57 6.61 -22.82
CA ILE A 46 -14.31 5.34 -22.90
C ILE A 46 -14.09 4.75 -24.31
N GLY A 47 -13.03 3.97 -24.47
CA GLY A 47 -12.85 3.05 -25.57
C GLY A 47 -13.62 1.75 -25.30
N LYS A 48 -14.54 1.42 -26.21
CA LYS A 48 -15.34 0.18 -26.25
C LYS A 48 -14.60 -1.05 -25.71
N LEU A 49 -15.17 -1.70 -24.70
CA LEU A 49 -15.00 -3.14 -24.50
C LEU A 49 -16.36 -3.84 -24.56
N SER A 50 -16.53 -4.57 -25.65
CA SER A 50 -17.54 -5.60 -25.82
C SER A 50 -17.16 -6.88 -25.06
N VAL A 51 -18.21 -7.61 -24.69
CA VAL A 51 -18.32 -9.07 -24.50
C VAL A 51 -18.48 -9.56 -23.05
N ASP A 52 -19.75 -9.88 -22.77
CA ASP A 52 -20.32 -11.04 -22.09
C ASP A 52 -19.51 -11.72 -20.97
N LEU A 53 -20.03 -11.56 -19.75
CA LEU A 53 -20.14 -12.64 -18.77
C LEU A 53 -21.43 -12.41 -17.96
N ASN A 54 -22.37 -13.36 -18.08
CA ASN A 54 -23.67 -13.38 -17.42
C ASN A 54 -23.58 -13.07 -15.92
N ALA A 55 -24.01 -11.87 -15.55
CA ALA A 55 -24.68 -11.58 -14.29
C ALA A 55 -25.91 -10.73 -14.66
N VAL A 56 -27.09 -11.20 -14.25
CA VAL A 56 -28.39 -10.63 -14.61
C VAL A 56 -28.44 -9.13 -14.27
N VAL A 57 -28.45 -8.31 -15.32
CA VAL A 57 -28.74 -6.87 -15.24
C VAL A 57 -30.26 -6.72 -15.36
N ILE A 58 -30.90 -6.30 -14.27
CA ILE A 58 -32.25 -5.74 -14.36
C ILE A 58 -32.08 -4.25 -14.66
N ASP A 59 -32.26 -3.90 -15.93
CA ASP A 59 -32.46 -2.52 -16.39
C ASP A 59 -33.91 -2.11 -16.11
N ARG A 60 -34.11 -0.96 -15.48
CA ARG A 60 -35.31 -0.13 -15.67
C ARG A 60 -34.97 1.35 -15.58
N HIS A 61 -34.59 1.92 -16.72
CA HIS A 61 -35.25 3.07 -17.39
C HIS A 61 -34.29 4.18 -17.85
N ASN A 62 -33.93 4.07 -19.14
CA ASN A 62 -33.84 5.12 -20.16
C ASN A 62 -34.22 6.55 -19.70
N ILE A 63 -33.22 7.43 -19.55
CA ILE A 63 -33.36 8.86 -19.85
C ILE A 63 -32.05 9.37 -20.47
N LEU A 64 -32.10 9.63 -21.78
CA LEU A 64 -31.23 10.57 -22.50
C LEU A 64 -31.34 11.96 -21.87
N ALA A 65 -30.22 12.61 -21.51
CA ALA A 65 -30.18 14.06 -21.38
C ALA A 65 -28.74 14.62 -21.37
N GLN A 66 -28.38 15.20 -22.52
CA GLN A 66 -27.68 16.48 -22.74
C GLN A 66 -26.55 16.92 -21.79
N GLU A 67 -25.40 17.16 -22.43
CA GLU A 67 -24.36 18.09 -22.02
C GLU A 67 -24.95 19.43 -21.59
N THR A 68 -24.73 19.79 -20.32
CA THR A 68 -24.76 21.19 -19.88
C THR A 68 -23.60 21.43 -18.93
N SER A 69 -22.88 22.51 -19.20
CA SER A 69 -21.57 22.90 -18.66
C SER A 69 -21.51 23.01 -17.14
N VAL A 70 -20.34 22.62 -16.59
CA VAL A 70 -19.99 22.54 -15.16
C VAL A 70 -19.80 23.92 -14.50
N GLU A 71 -19.96 25.02 -15.21
CA GLU A 71 -19.49 26.34 -14.74
C GLU A 71 -20.46 27.14 -13.86
N SER A 72 -21.69 26.66 -13.59
CA SER A 72 -22.69 27.48 -12.88
C SER A 72 -23.01 27.09 -11.42
N ALA A 73 -22.34 26.09 -10.83
CA ALA A 73 -22.73 25.55 -9.51
C ALA A 73 -21.80 25.91 -8.32
N VAL A 74 -20.95 26.94 -8.43
CA VAL A 74 -20.15 27.41 -7.29
C VAL A 74 -20.82 28.63 -6.66
N ARG A 75 -21.55 28.44 -5.56
CA ARG A 75 -21.91 29.58 -4.68
C ARG A 75 -20.63 30.10 -4.01
N LYS A 76 -20.31 31.36 -4.28
CA LYS A 76 -19.32 32.16 -3.56
C LYS A 76 -19.96 32.68 -2.27
N ASP A 77 -20.04 31.83 -1.24
CA ASP A 77 -20.10 32.33 0.13
C ASP A 77 -19.01 31.58 0.91
N SER A 78 -17.94 32.32 1.15
CA SER A 78 -16.73 31.89 1.83
C SER A 78 -16.89 32.10 3.33
N ASP A 79 -16.95 31.02 4.09
CA ASP A 79 -16.70 31.03 5.54
C ASP A 79 -15.25 30.54 5.76
N PRO A 80 -14.36 31.28 6.45
CA PRO A 80 -12.91 31.04 6.38
C PRO A 80 -12.41 29.84 7.19
N ILE A 81 -13.30 29.04 7.80
CA ILE A 81 -12.94 28.05 8.83
C ILE A 81 -13.46 26.67 8.44
N THR A 82 -13.09 26.16 7.27
CA THR A 82 -13.22 24.71 6.98
C THR A 82 -12.10 24.22 6.08
N LEU A 83 -11.47 23.09 6.45
CA LEU A 83 -10.45 22.41 5.64
C LEU A 83 -11.05 21.53 4.51
N PHE A 84 -12.37 21.58 4.31
CA PHE A 84 -13.09 20.80 3.30
C PHE A 84 -14.22 21.61 2.66
N LYS A 85 -14.28 21.61 1.34
CA LYS A 85 -15.41 22.13 0.56
C LYS A 85 -16.36 20.99 0.24
N LEU A 86 -17.54 20.99 0.85
CA LEU A 86 -18.56 19.95 0.65
C LEU A 86 -19.09 20.01 -0.79
N LEU A 87 -18.88 18.96 -1.59
CA LEU A 87 -19.59 18.78 -2.85
C LEU A 87 -20.97 18.17 -2.58
N ILE A 88 -21.99 19.03 -2.54
CA ILE A 88 -23.38 18.58 -2.47
C ILE A 88 -23.82 18.19 -3.88
N SER A 89 -23.71 16.90 -4.21
CA SER A 89 -24.34 16.33 -5.40
C SER A 89 -25.77 15.90 -5.09
N GLY A 90 -26.72 16.25 -5.96
CA GLY A 90 -28.10 15.77 -5.89
C GLY A 90 -28.29 14.30 -6.31
N LYS A 91 -27.21 13.60 -6.68
CA LYS A 91 -27.22 12.17 -7.05
C LYS A 91 -26.31 11.37 -6.10
N PRO A 92 -26.74 10.20 -5.62
CA PRO A 92 -25.89 9.36 -4.77
C PRO A 92 -24.64 8.92 -5.55
N TYR A 93 -23.49 8.98 -4.89
CA TYR A 93 -22.25 8.43 -5.43
C TYR A 93 -22.37 6.90 -5.40
N TYR A 94 -22.49 6.29 -6.58
CA TYR A 94 -22.40 4.85 -6.75
C TYR A 94 -20.93 4.45 -6.81
N ILE A 95 -20.24 4.49 -5.66
CA ILE A 95 -18.97 3.77 -5.48
C ILE A 95 -19.34 2.45 -4.79
N SER A 96 -18.89 1.33 -5.35
CA SER A 96 -19.24 -0.05 -5.00
C SER A 96 -18.63 -0.53 -3.66
N GLN A 97 -18.77 0.25 -2.59
CA GLN A 97 -18.47 -0.22 -1.23
C GLN A 97 -19.73 -0.15 -0.36
N THR A 98 -20.06 -1.28 0.25
CA THR A 98 -21.16 -1.33 1.21
C THR A 98 -20.77 -0.59 2.49
N PHE A 99 -21.76 -0.04 3.21
CA PHE A 99 -21.56 0.54 4.53
C PHE A 99 -20.82 -0.41 5.49
N SER A 100 -20.98 -1.73 5.33
CA SER A 100 -20.23 -2.73 6.10
C SER A 100 -18.74 -2.75 5.77
N MET A 101 -18.35 -2.63 4.50
CA MET A 101 -16.94 -2.48 4.12
C MET A 101 -16.36 -1.21 4.73
N TRP A 102 -17.02 -0.06 4.55
CA TRP A 102 -16.60 1.20 5.18
C TRP A 102 -16.47 1.03 6.69
N ASN A 103 -17.48 0.50 7.37
CA ASN A 103 -17.44 0.27 8.81
C ASN A 103 -16.27 -0.63 9.22
N SER A 104 -16.04 -1.77 8.55
CA SER A 104 -14.86 -2.62 8.78
C SER A 104 -13.52 -1.90 8.52
N TYR A 105 -13.47 -0.99 7.54
CA TYR A 105 -12.33 -0.11 7.31
C TYR A 105 -12.12 0.90 8.45
N PHE A 106 -13.13 1.24 9.24
CA PHE A 106 -13.07 2.30 10.26
C PHE A 106 -13.26 1.80 11.70
N THR A 107 -13.70 0.56 11.93
CA THR A 107 -13.90 -0.03 13.25
C THR A 107 -12.64 -0.74 13.75
N TYR A 108 -12.05 -0.20 14.81
CA TYR A 108 -10.90 -0.77 15.51
C TYR A 108 -11.20 -2.10 16.23
N ASP A 109 -12.45 -2.42 16.53
CA ASP A 109 -12.81 -3.66 17.25
C ASP A 109 -12.69 -4.91 16.38
N GLN A 110 -12.89 -4.82 15.07
CA GLN A 110 -12.58 -5.92 14.15
C GLN A 110 -11.06 -6.10 13.95
N LEU A 111 -10.27 -5.05 14.26
CA LEU A 111 -8.80 -5.12 14.38
C LEU A 111 -8.32 -5.79 15.66
N PHE A 112 -9.18 -6.09 16.65
CA PHE A 112 -8.75 -6.76 17.88
C PHE A 112 -8.26 -8.20 17.61
N THR A 113 -8.84 -8.87 16.62
CA THR A 113 -8.32 -10.15 16.05
C THR A 113 -7.03 -9.97 15.23
N LEU A 114 -6.66 -8.72 14.89
CA LEU A 114 -5.56 -8.30 14.01
C LEU A 114 -4.32 -7.83 14.79
N CYS A 115 -4.44 -7.52 16.08
CA CYS A 115 -3.32 -7.11 16.92
C CYS A 115 -2.23 -8.19 16.98
N CYS A 116 -0.97 -7.76 16.96
CA CYS A 116 0.13 -8.57 17.45
C CYS A 116 -0.21 -8.96 18.89
N HIS A 117 -0.69 -10.19 19.08
CA HIS A 117 -0.76 -10.77 20.42
C HIS A 117 0.65 -10.61 20.98
N GLY A 118 0.84 -10.21 22.25
CA GLY A 118 2.19 -9.92 22.79
C GLY A 118 3.25 -11.03 22.63
N LYS A 119 2.88 -12.19 22.10
CA LYS A 119 3.73 -13.32 21.69
C LYS A 119 4.26 -13.26 20.26
N LYS A 120 3.64 -12.50 19.33
CA LYS A 120 4.03 -12.43 17.91
C LYS A 120 4.65 -11.09 17.58
N THR A 121 5.97 -11.00 17.67
CA THR A 121 6.71 -9.75 17.56
C THR A 121 7.60 -9.69 16.33
N ALA A 122 7.63 -10.75 15.49
CA ALA A 122 8.53 -10.82 14.35
C ALA A 122 7.83 -10.77 12.98
N ILE A 123 8.46 -10.15 11.99
CA ILE A 123 8.17 -10.26 10.56
C ILE A 123 9.36 -10.97 9.92
N TYR A 124 9.12 -12.08 9.23
CA TYR A 124 10.19 -12.84 8.61
C TYR A 124 10.36 -12.50 7.13
N LEU A 125 11.60 -12.30 6.70
CA LEU A 125 11.96 -12.24 5.29
C LEU A 125 12.58 -13.59 4.88
N GLN A 126 12.05 -14.18 3.83
CA GLN A 126 12.50 -15.48 3.32
C GLN A 126 13.02 -15.29 1.89
N PRO A 127 14.34 -15.20 1.68
CA PRO A 127 14.90 -15.30 0.34
C PRO A 127 14.58 -16.68 -0.25
N LEU A 128 14.20 -16.69 -1.53
CA LEU A 128 13.78 -17.87 -2.26
C LEU A 128 14.51 -17.97 -3.59
N GLY A 129 15.19 -19.10 -3.78
CA GLY A 129 15.85 -19.46 -5.01
C GLY A 129 17.14 -18.67 -5.26
N TYR A 130 17.42 -18.41 -6.53
CA TYR A 130 18.63 -17.74 -6.97
C TYR A 130 18.50 -16.22 -6.90
N PHE A 131 19.59 -15.54 -6.52
CA PHE A 131 19.79 -14.11 -6.66
C PHE A 131 21.07 -13.84 -7.46
N PRO A 132 21.09 -12.85 -8.37
CA PRO A 132 22.30 -12.49 -9.10
C PRO A 132 23.46 -12.08 -8.20
N ASN A 133 24.68 -12.21 -8.73
CA ASN A 133 25.90 -11.81 -8.03
C ASN A 133 25.85 -10.35 -7.59
N PHE A 134 25.36 -9.41 -8.41
CA PHE A 134 25.27 -8.00 -7.99
C PHE A 134 24.33 -7.74 -6.81
N ILE A 135 23.38 -8.65 -6.51
CA ILE A 135 22.57 -8.59 -5.28
C ILE A 135 23.34 -9.17 -4.10
N SER A 136 24.05 -10.28 -4.33
CA SER A 136 24.82 -10.98 -3.30
C SER A 136 26.07 -10.19 -2.87
N ASP A 137 26.71 -9.53 -3.83
CA ASP A 137 27.90 -8.68 -3.70
C ASP A 137 27.54 -7.24 -3.34
N PHE A 138 26.24 -6.90 -3.33
CA PHE A 138 25.77 -5.56 -2.98
C PHE A 138 26.27 -5.17 -1.58
N LYS A 139 26.85 -3.96 -1.49
CA LYS A 139 27.25 -3.33 -0.24
C LYS A 139 26.86 -1.87 -0.23
N VAL A 140 26.30 -1.43 0.89
CA VAL A 140 25.99 -0.03 1.18
C VAL A 140 26.49 0.35 2.56
N ASN A 141 27.00 1.56 2.71
CA ASN A 141 27.35 2.11 4.02
C ASN A 141 26.21 3.02 4.50
N LEU A 142 25.66 2.72 5.67
CA LEU A 142 24.56 3.48 6.25
C LEU A 142 25.10 4.36 7.38
N LYS A 143 25.14 5.68 7.17
CA LYS A 143 25.78 6.63 8.09
C LYS A 143 25.14 6.61 9.47
N HIS A 144 23.82 6.47 9.55
CA HIS A 144 23.10 6.45 10.83
C HIS A 144 23.20 5.11 11.57
N TYR A 145 23.69 4.06 10.89
CA TYR A 145 23.82 2.72 11.44
C TYR A 145 25.28 2.25 11.53
N ASP A 146 26.23 3.15 11.26
CA ASP A 146 27.69 2.97 11.37
C ASP A 146 28.20 1.59 10.91
N GLY A 147 27.96 1.26 9.64
CA GLY A 147 28.35 -0.04 9.12
C GLY A 147 28.08 -0.25 7.64
N SER A 148 28.66 -1.34 7.12
CA SER A 148 28.45 -1.84 5.77
C SER A 148 27.43 -2.98 5.79
N TYR A 149 26.41 -2.88 4.94
CA TYR A 149 25.23 -3.74 4.93
C TYR A 149 25.05 -4.36 3.55
N ASN A 150 24.57 -5.61 3.51
CA ASN A 150 24.15 -6.23 2.25
C ASN A 150 22.74 -5.77 1.85
N PHE A 151 22.26 -6.19 0.67
CA PHE A 151 20.96 -5.75 0.16
C PHE A 151 19.79 -6.15 1.07
N PHE A 152 19.80 -7.37 1.60
CA PHE A 152 18.76 -7.87 2.49
C PHE A 152 18.81 -7.20 3.86
N ASP A 153 20.02 -6.89 4.36
CA ASP A 153 20.17 -6.12 5.60
C ASP A 153 19.59 -4.71 5.44
N LEU A 154 19.85 -4.03 4.31
CA LEU A 154 19.27 -2.72 4.00
C LEU A 154 17.73 -2.79 4.01
N LEU A 155 17.16 -3.80 3.33
CA LEU A 155 15.72 -4.03 3.30
C LEU A 155 15.15 -4.29 4.70
N GLN A 156 15.86 -5.08 5.51
CA GLN A 156 15.53 -5.35 6.90
C GLN A 156 15.50 -4.04 7.70
N LYS A 157 16.53 -3.18 7.60
CA LYS A 157 16.59 -1.90 8.32
C LYS A 157 15.46 -0.95 7.92
N PHE A 158 15.15 -0.86 6.63
CA PHE A 158 14.02 -0.08 6.15
C PHE A 158 12.70 -0.57 6.75
N LEU A 159 12.44 -1.89 6.69
CA LEU A 159 11.23 -2.48 7.24
C LEU A 159 11.15 -2.37 8.77
N GLU A 160 12.28 -2.46 9.48
CA GLU A 160 12.34 -2.26 10.94
C GLU A 160 11.92 -0.85 11.32
N ALA A 161 12.26 0.15 10.50
CA ALA A 161 11.81 1.53 10.69
C ALA A 161 10.33 1.71 10.30
N PHE A 162 9.89 1.11 9.17
CA PHE A 162 8.52 1.25 8.70
C PHE A 162 7.50 0.55 9.59
N PHE A 163 7.84 -0.62 10.12
CA PHE A 163 7.02 -1.42 11.03
C PHE A 163 7.58 -1.35 12.45
N ASP A 164 7.89 -0.15 12.93
CA ASP A 164 8.39 0.08 14.29
C ASP A 164 7.59 -0.71 15.34
N GLY A 165 8.25 -1.24 16.35
CA GLY A 165 7.66 -2.20 17.30
C GLY A 165 7.67 -3.68 16.83
N MET A 166 8.03 -3.96 15.57
CA MET A 166 8.23 -5.32 15.06
C MET A 166 9.71 -5.62 14.82
N HIS A 167 10.13 -6.86 15.09
CA HIS A 167 11.45 -7.35 14.73
C HIS A 167 11.44 -7.93 13.32
N ILE A 168 12.18 -7.34 12.39
CA ILE A 168 12.36 -7.96 11.08
C ILE A 168 13.49 -8.97 11.20
N LYS A 169 13.29 -10.20 10.70
CA LYS A 169 14.28 -11.28 10.78
C LYS A 169 14.46 -11.93 9.40
N LEU A 170 15.70 -11.99 8.93
CA LEU A 170 16.06 -12.69 7.70
C LEU A 170 16.25 -14.19 7.97
N LEU A 171 15.62 -15.03 7.17
CA LEU A 171 15.81 -16.49 7.19
C LEU A 171 16.89 -16.92 6.17
N PRO A 172 17.52 -18.08 6.37
CA PRO A 172 18.40 -18.66 5.35
C PRO A 172 17.67 -18.81 4.02
N ASN A 173 18.38 -18.57 2.91
CA ASN A 173 17.83 -18.75 1.58
C ASN A 173 17.31 -20.20 1.39
N VAL A 174 16.13 -20.34 0.78
CA VAL A 174 15.53 -21.64 0.49
C VAL A 174 15.50 -21.85 -1.01
N ASN A 175 16.16 -22.92 -1.46
CA ASN A 175 15.97 -23.43 -2.81
C ASN A 175 14.66 -24.23 -2.86
N GLU A 176 13.72 -23.80 -3.68
CA GLU A 176 12.38 -24.38 -3.75
C GLU A 176 12.38 -25.84 -4.23
N TYR A 177 13.34 -26.22 -5.08
CA TYR A 177 13.48 -27.59 -5.57
C TYR A 177 13.99 -28.52 -4.47
N GLU A 178 15.04 -28.11 -3.76
CA GLU A 178 15.61 -28.87 -2.64
C GLU A 178 14.61 -29.02 -1.49
N ALA A 179 13.85 -27.96 -1.22
CA ALA A 179 12.77 -27.96 -0.24
C ALA A 179 11.52 -28.74 -0.71
N LYS A 180 11.51 -29.26 -1.93
CA LYS A 180 10.39 -30.00 -2.56
C LYS A 180 9.10 -29.19 -2.59
N TRP A 181 9.20 -27.88 -2.79
CA TRP A 181 8.05 -26.99 -2.97
C TRP A 181 7.53 -27.14 -4.40
N LYS A 182 6.34 -27.74 -4.51
CA LYS A 182 5.60 -27.81 -5.78
C LYS A 182 5.07 -26.42 -6.13
N ILE A 183 5.82 -25.67 -6.91
CA ILE A 183 5.46 -24.34 -7.43
C ILE A 183 5.21 -24.47 -8.93
N LYS A 184 4.03 -24.09 -9.41
CA LYS A 184 3.75 -24.02 -10.85
C LYS A 184 4.57 -22.90 -11.49
N THR A 185 5.07 -23.15 -12.69
CA THR A 185 5.84 -22.17 -13.46
C THR A 185 5.37 -22.14 -14.90
N ARG A 186 5.49 -20.98 -15.55
CA ARG A 186 5.24 -20.79 -16.98
C ARG A 186 6.35 -19.97 -17.62
N PHE A 187 6.43 -19.97 -18.94
CA PHE A 187 7.19 -18.96 -19.69
C PHE A 187 6.20 -17.95 -20.27
N HIS A 188 6.47 -16.67 -20.08
CA HIS A 188 5.57 -15.62 -20.57
C HIS A 188 5.77 -15.40 -22.08
N ASN A 189 4.68 -15.45 -22.86
CA ASN A 189 4.74 -15.42 -24.33
C ASN A 189 5.42 -14.17 -24.90
N LYS A 190 5.21 -12.99 -24.29
CA LYS A 190 5.80 -11.73 -24.77
C LYS A 190 7.29 -11.58 -24.39
N THR A 191 7.66 -12.02 -23.18
CA THR A 191 8.96 -11.68 -22.59
C THR A 191 9.95 -12.85 -22.61
N GLY A 192 9.49 -14.04 -23.00
CA GLY A 192 10.27 -15.29 -22.95
C GLY A 192 10.70 -15.70 -21.54
N SER A 193 10.28 -14.97 -20.51
CA SER A 193 10.82 -15.11 -19.16
C SER A 193 10.02 -16.10 -18.33
N LYS A 194 10.74 -16.86 -17.49
CA LYS A 194 10.12 -17.78 -16.54
C LYS A 194 9.40 -16.98 -15.45
N GLN A 195 8.15 -17.37 -15.18
CA GLN A 195 7.34 -16.84 -14.09
C GLN A 195 6.89 -17.97 -13.15
N ALA A 196 6.80 -17.69 -11.86
CA ALA A 196 6.30 -18.61 -10.85
C ALA A 196 4.91 -18.20 -10.35
N TYR A 197 4.06 -19.18 -10.05
CA TYR A 197 2.70 -18.93 -9.58
C TYR A 197 2.73 -18.51 -8.12
N VAL A 198 2.36 -17.24 -7.85
CA VAL A 198 2.55 -16.62 -6.54
C VAL A 198 1.77 -17.32 -5.42
N ARG A 199 0.58 -17.86 -5.72
CA ARG A 199 -0.29 -18.45 -4.70
C ARG A 199 0.18 -19.79 -4.16
N ASP A 200 1.03 -20.51 -4.90
CA ASP A 200 1.60 -21.77 -4.43
C ASP A 200 2.59 -21.56 -3.27
N PHE A 201 3.16 -20.35 -3.12
CA PHE A 201 4.11 -20.03 -2.06
C PHE A 201 3.44 -19.84 -0.69
N PHE A 202 2.23 -19.28 -0.63
CA PHE A 202 1.57 -18.92 0.64
C PHE A 202 1.44 -20.07 1.65
N PRO A 203 0.90 -21.25 1.30
CA PRO A 203 0.85 -22.38 2.24
C PRO A 203 2.23 -22.90 2.62
N LYS A 204 3.25 -22.75 1.77
CA LYS A 204 4.63 -23.19 2.04
C LYS A 204 5.30 -22.26 3.03
N LEU A 205 5.24 -20.96 2.77
CA LEU A 205 5.73 -19.91 3.65
C LEU A 205 5.05 -19.94 5.01
N ARG A 206 3.73 -20.13 5.07
CA ARG A 206 3.02 -20.29 6.36
C ARG A 206 3.60 -21.42 7.20
N LYS A 207 3.95 -22.55 6.58
CA LYS A 207 4.56 -23.70 7.27
C LYS A 207 6.01 -23.42 7.69
N ALA A 208 6.76 -22.67 6.90
CA ALA A 208 8.13 -22.27 7.21
C ALA A 208 8.23 -21.17 8.28
N LYS A 209 7.19 -20.33 8.42
CA LYS A 209 7.18 -19.20 9.34
C LYS A 209 7.32 -19.66 10.80
N PRO A 210 8.32 -19.16 11.54
CA PRO A 210 8.45 -19.42 12.97
C PRO A 210 7.22 -19.00 13.81
N ALA A 211 7.13 -19.56 15.01
CA ALA A 211 5.96 -19.43 15.89
C ALA A 211 5.73 -18.00 16.41
N ASP A 212 6.80 -17.26 16.71
CA ASP A 212 6.81 -15.84 17.11
C ASP A 212 6.58 -14.88 15.92
N GLY A 213 6.54 -15.41 14.70
CA GLY A 213 6.27 -14.61 13.50
C GLY A 213 4.80 -14.18 13.41
N HIS A 214 4.56 -12.87 13.34
CA HIS A 214 3.29 -12.31 12.90
C HIS A 214 2.99 -12.75 11.46
N CYS A 215 3.96 -12.52 10.56
CA CYS A 215 3.87 -12.88 9.16
C CYS A 215 5.26 -13.21 8.58
N ILE A 216 5.26 -13.68 7.32
CA ILE A 216 6.46 -14.00 6.54
C ILE A 216 6.29 -13.42 5.12
N LEU A 217 7.35 -12.86 4.56
CA LEU A 217 7.38 -12.34 3.21
C LEU A 217 8.50 -13.06 2.43
N GLY A 218 8.13 -13.78 1.38
CA GLY A 218 9.08 -14.38 0.46
C GLY A 218 9.63 -13.34 -0.51
N LEU A 219 10.94 -13.37 -0.75
CA LEU A 219 11.64 -12.53 -1.70
C LEU A 219 12.20 -13.42 -2.81
N THR A 220 11.94 -13.12 -4.08
CA THR A 220 12.45 -13.93 -5.19
C THR A 220 12.92 -13.08 -6.36
N TRP A 221 13.95 -13.55 -7.06
CA TRP A 221 14.39 -12.97 -8.33
C TRP A 221 13.50 -13.38 -9.51
N THR A 222 12.76 -14.48 -9.37
CA THR A 222 11.88 -14.99 -10.43
C THR A 222 10.60 -14.16 -10.48
N ASP A 223 10.20 -13.73 -11.68
CA ASP A 223 8.97 -12.96 -11.84
C ASP A 223 7.73 -13.77 -11.44
N LEU A 224 6.70 -13.09 -10.93
CA LEU A 224 5.51 -13.73 -10.38
C LEU A 224 4.29 -13.50 -11.26
N TYR A 225 3.34 -14.46 -11.23
CA TYR A 225 2.02 -14.28 -11.84
C TYR A 225 0.89 -14.72 -10.89
N PRO A 226 -0.26 -14.00 -10.87
CA PRO A 226 -1.31 -14.23 -9.87
C PRO A 226 -2.43 -15.16 -10.34
N THR A 227 -2.67 -15.24 -11.65
CA THR A 227 -3.64 -16.15 -12.29
C THR A 227 -3.21 -16.45 -13.73
N GLU A 228 -3.76 -17.52 -14.34
CA GLU A 228 -3.46 -17.85 -15.73
C GLU A 228 -3.78 -16.71 -16.72
N LYS A 229 -4.79 -15.88 -16.41
CA LYS A 229 -5.21 -14.75 -17.24
C LYS A 229 -4.41 -13.46 -17.01
N LEU A 230 -3.79 -13.31 -15.84
CA LEU A 230 -3.06 -12.11 -15.47
C LEU A 230 -1.57 -12.30 -15.74
N ASN A 231 -0.95 -11.27 -16.30
CA ASN A 231 0.35 -11.43 -16.92
C ASN A 231 1.53 -11.34 -15.94
N PHE A 232 1.39 -10.61 -14.83
CA PHE A 232 2.51 -10.32 -13.92
C PHE A 232 2.04 -9.62 -12.63
N VAL A 233 2.73 -9.86 -11.50
CA VAL A 233 2.61 -9.08 -10.25
C VAL A 233 3.99 -8.84 -9.63
N LEU A 234 4.19 -7.67 -9.03
CA LEU A 234 5.39 -7.37 -8.22
C LEU A 234 5.35 -8.00 -6.84
N GLY A 235 4.15 -8.17 -6.30
CA GLY A 235 3.90 -8.81 -5.03
C GLY A 235 2.45 -9.20 -4.89
N GLU A 236 2.19 -10.13 -3.98
CA GLU A 236 0.84 -10.47 -3.54
C GLU A 236 0.94 -10.96 -2.09
N ALA A 237 0.08 -10.45 -1.23
CA ALA A 237 -0.04 -10.89 0.15
C ALA A 237 -1.33 -11.67 0.40
N HIS A 238 -1.23 -12.75 1.18
CA HIS A 238 -2.39 -13.51 1.62
C HIS A 238 -2.56 -13.40 3.13
N PHE A 239 -3.53 -12.59 3.53
CA PHE A 239 -3.81 -12.28 4.94
C PHE A 239 -4.03 -13.53 5.81
N THR A 240 -4.90 -14.47 5.39
CA THR A 240 -5.20 -15.69 6.16
C THR A 240 -4.00 -16.60 6.36
N TYR A 241 -3.12 -16.71 5.35
CA TYR A 241 -1.89 -17.48 5.48
C TYR A 241 -0.80 -16.74 6.27
N LYS A 242 -0.97 -15.42 6.48
CA LYS A 242 0.04 -14.52 7.05
C LYS A 242 1.37 -14.62 6.29
N SER A 243 1.26 -14.76 4.98
CA SER A 243 2.39 -14.90 4.06
C SER A 243 2.19 -14.02 2.84
N GLY A 244 3.22 -13.33 2.42
CA GLY A 244 3.24 -12.62 1.14
C GLY A 244 4.44 -13.01 0.29
N MET A 245 4.44 -12.55 -0.95
CA MET A 245 5.52 -12.72 -1.89
C MET A 245 5.84 -11.37 -2.53
N PHE A 246 7.12 -11.16 -2.81
CA PHE A 246 7.65 -10.03 -3.54
C PHE A 246 8.69 -10.52 -4.57
N CYS A 247 8.67 -9.94 -5.77
CA CYS A 247 9.72 -10.09 -6.77
C CYS A 247 10.23 -8.74 -7.27
N PHE A 248 11.47 -8.73 -7.75
CA PHE A 248 12.14 -7.52 -8.23
C PHE A 248 11.52 -6.93 -9.50
N GLY A 249 10.70 -7.71 -10.19
CA GLY A 249 9.90 -7.27 -11.31
C GLY A 249 10.71 -6.89 -12.53
N ARG A 250 11.34 -7.90 -13.11
CA ARG A 250 12.36 -7.74 -14.15
C ARG A 250 11.72 -7.60 -15.52
N ASN A 251 10.66 -8.36 -15.78
CA ASN A 251 10.04 -8.45 -17.10
C ASN A 251 8.53 -8.15 -17.06
N GLU A 252 8.14 -6.96 -16.58
CA GLU A 252 6.74 -6.54 -16.62
C GLU A 252 6.25 -6.49 -18.09
N PRO A 253 5.24 -7.30 -18.48
CA PRO A 253 4.84 -7.39 -19.88
C PRO A 253 4.29 -6.10 -20.48
N LYS A 254 3.78 -5.17 -19.67
CA LYS A 254 3.27 -3.87 -20.14
C LYS A 254 4.40 -2.96 -20.63
N SER A 255 5.51 -2.91 -19.91
CA SER A 255 6.68 -2.08 -20.22
C SER A 255 7.75 -2.81 -21.04
N TYR A 256 7.60 -4.13 -21.26
CA TYR A 256 8.55 -4.92 -22.04
C TYR A 256 8.55 -4.57 -23.54
N ASP A 257 9.72 -4.25 -24.06
CA ASP A 257 10.03 -4.05 -25.48
C ASP A 257 11.35 -4.77 -25.78
N PRO A 258 11.36 -5.79 -26.68
CA PRO A 258 12.54 -6.62 -26.94
C PRO A 258 13.74 -5.82 -27.47
N ASP A 259 13.52 -4.69 -28.13
CA ASP A 259 14.60 -3.89 -28.74
C ASP A 259 15.31 -2.98 -27.73
N THR A 260 14.59 -2.57 -26.67
CA THR A 260 15.09 -1.65 -25.64
C THR A 260 15.30 -2.31 -24.29
N PHE A 261 14.81 -3.54 -24.11
CA PHE A 261 14.86 -4.26 -22.85
C PHE A 261 16.30 -4.47 -22.38
N LYS A 262 16.57 -4.03 -21.16
CA LYS A 262 17.76 -4.38 -20.40
C LYS A 262 17.31 -4.96 -19.07
N ASP A 263 17.77 -6.17 -18.80
CA ASP A 263 17.56 -6.79 -17.49
C ASP A 263 18.27 -5.95 -16.41
N ILE A 264 17.85 -6.14 -15.17
CA ILE A 264 18.43 -5.44 -14.03
C ILE A 264 19.86 -5.96 -13.83
N GLY A 265 20.85 -5.10 -14.07
CA GLY A 265 22.27 -5.41 -13.86
C GLY A 265 22.85 -4.84 -12.57
N GLU A 266 22.18 -3.85 -11.97
CA GLU A 266 22.56 -3.20 -10.72
C GLU A 266 21.32 -2.68 -9.98
N ILE A 267 21.48 -2.36 -8.70
CA ILE A 267 20.45 -1.68 -7.93
C ILE A 267 20.62 -0.18 -8.11
N ASP A 268 19.72 0.45 -8.86
CA ASP A 268 19.63 1.90 -8.99
C ASP A 268 18.54 2.48 -8.08
N ALA A 269 18.36 3.80 -8.12
CA ALA A 269 17.36 4.48 -7.31
C ALA A 269 15.92 4.10 -7.65
N ASN A 270 15.60 3.85 -8.92
CA ASN A 270 14.25 3.48 -9.37
C ASN A 270 13.87 2.08 -8.86
N ILE A 271 14.80 1.14 -8.94
CA ILE A 271 14.64 -0.22 -8.45
C ILE A 271 14.52 -0.22 -6.94
N MET A 272 15.40 0.50 -6.23
CA MET A 272 15.33 0.62 -4.77
C MET A 272 13.98 1.22 -4.32
N TRP A 273 13.55 2.33 -4.93
CA TRP A 273 12.26 2.97 -4.66
C TRP A 273 11.09 2.00 -4.85
N ARG A 274 11.09 1.26 -5.97
CA ARG A 274 10.07 0.25 -6.25
C ARG A 274 10.05 -0.86 -5.19
N ILE A 275 11.22 -1.40 -4.84
CA ILE A 275 11.34 -2.48 -3.85
C ILE A 275 10.75 -2.04 -2.51
N ILE A 276 11.19 -0.90 -1.96
CA ILE A 276 10.76 -0.46 -0.62
C ILE A 276 9.26 -0.14 -0.56
N LYS A 277 8.67 0.30 -1.67
CA LYS A 277 7.23 0.54 -1.76
C LYS A 277 6.42 -0.73 -1.80
N VAL A 278 6.77 -1.65 -2.70
CA VAL A 278 6.01 -2.90 -2.82
C VAL A 278 6.16 -3.74 -1.57
N VAL A 279 7.38 -3.89 -1.05
CA VAL A 279 7.63 -4.70 0.16
C VAL A 279 6.85 -4.17 1.37
N SER A 280 6.75 -2.84 1.55
CA SER A 280 6.00 -2.24 2.65
C SER A 280 4.49 -2.31 2.42
N HIS A 281 4.02 -2.12 1.18
CA HIS A 281 2.61 -2.29 0.79
C HIS A 281 2.11 -3.71 1.05
N GLU A 282 2.80 -4.72 0.51
CA GLU A 282 2.43 -6.12 0.70
C GLU A 282 2.52 -6.53 2.18
N THR A 283 3.51 -6.01 2.91
CA THR A 283 3.60 -6.28 4.35
C THR A 283 2.42 -5.67 5.10
N CYS A 284 1.96 -4.46 4.73
CA CYS A 284 0.76 -3.85 5.31
C CYS A 284 -0.51 -4.72 5.08
N HIS A 285 -0.64 -5.38 3.93
CA HIS A 285 -1.71 -6.36 3.71
C HIS A 285 -1.65 -7.52 4.70
N LEU A 286 -0.46 -7.96 5.14
CA LEU A 286 -0.31 -9.01 6.15
C LEU A 286 -0.77 -8.56 7.55
N PHE A 287 -0.77 -7.25 7.81
CA PHE A 287 -1.39 -6.61 8.97
C PHE A 287 -2.90 -6.40 8.83
N GLY A 288 -3.48 -6.78 7.68
CA GLY A 288 -4.92 -6.66 7.42
C GLY A 288 -5.35 -5.30 6.89
N LEU A 289 -4.41 -4.45 6.46
CA LEU A 289 -4.74 -3.23 5.76
C LEU A 289 -5.18 -3.60 4.34
N MET A 290 -6.33 -3.11 3.91
CA MET A 290 -6.80 -3.22 2.53
C MET A 290 -6.42 -1.95 1.75
N HIS A 291 -6.61 -1.95 0.43
CA HIS A 291 -6.35 -0.75 -0.37
C HIS A 291 -7.10 0.47 0.16
N CYS A 292 -6.43 1.62 0.13
CA CYS A 292 -6.95 2.93 0.51
C CYS A 292 -7.45 3.66 -0.75
N TRP A 293 -8.67 4.17 -0.70
CA TRP A 293 -9.30 4.87 -1.84
C TRP A 293 -9.56 6.35 -1.55
N TYR A 294 -9.46 6.74 -0.28
CA TYR A 294 -9.89 8.06 0.19
C TYR A 294 -8.77 9.09 0.21
N PHE A 295 -7.52 8.63 0.32
CA PHE A 295 -6.36 9.48 0.57
C PHE A 295 -5.16 9.02 -0.22
N HIS A 296 -4.28 9.95 -0.58
CA HIS A 296 -2.93 9.65 -1.02
C HIS A 296 -2.19 8.87 0.08
N CYS A 297 -1.88 7.61 -0.21
CA CYS A 297 -1.48 6.63 0.79
C CYS A 297 -0.62 5.54 0.14
N ALA A 298 0.36 5.03 0.89
CA ALA A 298 1.13 3.85 0.48
C ALA A 298 0.26 2.62 0.17
N MET A 299 -0.99 2.58 0.67
CA MET A 299 -1.95 1.52 0.39
C MET A 299 -2.89 1.81 -0.79
N ASN A 300 -2.63 2.82 -1.64
CA ASN A 300 -3.45 3.00 -2.84
C ASN A 300 -3.28 1.80 -3.79
N GLU A 301 -4.39 1.35 -4.39
CA GLU A 301 -4.33 0.35 -5.46
C GLU A 301 -3.62 0.94 -6.68
N SER A 302 -2.99 0.09 -7.48
CA SER A 302 -2.35 0.53 -8.72
C SER A 302 -2.56 -0.49 -9.82
N SER A 303 -2.89 0.02 -11.01
CA SER A 303 -3.15 -0.77 -12.21
C SER A 303 -1.88 -1.00 -13.05
N SER A 304 -0.79 -0.29 -12.73
CA SER A 304 0.51 -0.35 -13.41
C SER A 304 1.66 -0.09 -12.44
N MET A 305 2.87 -0.49 -12.85
CA MET A 305 4.09 -0.19 -12.07
C MET A 305 4.42 1.30 -12.01
N ALA A 306 4.14 2.06 -13.09
CA ALA A 306 4.35 3.50 -13.12
C ALA A 306 3.44 4.23 -12.13
N GLU A 307 2.16 3.83 -12.08
CA GLU A 307 1.21 4.32 -11.09
C GLU A 307 1.66 3.94 -9.67
N ALA A 308 2.01 2.66 -9.45
CA ALA A 308 2.51 2.22 -8.16
C ALA A 308 3.74 3.02 -7.71
N ALA A 309 4.64 3.38 -8.64
CA ALA A 309 5.84 4.17 -8.36
C ALA A 309 5.52 5.64 -8.00
N SER A 310 4.48 6.25 -8.58
CA SER A 310 4.09 7.65 -8.31
C SER A 310 3.31 7.85 -7.02
N GLN A 311 2.69 6.80 -6.47
CA GLN A 311 1.98 6.90 -5.18
C GLN A 311 2.91 7.33 -4.02
N PRO A 312 2.39 7.80 -2.87
CA PRO A 312 3.24 8.10 -1.72
C PRO A 312 3.89 6.83 -1.12
N LEU A 313 5.06 6.98 -0.49
CA LEU A 313 5.66 5.93 0.35
C LEU A 313 4.98 5.84 1.73
N PHE A 314 4.33 6.90 2.19
CA PHE A 314 3.80 7.01 3.55
C PHE A 314 2.30 6.67 3.64
N LEU A 315 1.90 6.12 4.78
CA LEU A 315 0.51 5.81 5.07
C LEU A 315 -0.26 7.10 5.39
N CYS A 316 -1.49 7.18 4.90
CA CYS A 316 -2.42 8.22 5.36
C CYS A 316 -2.72 8.04 6.87
N PRO A 317 -3.22 9.07 7.56
CA PRO A 317 -3.44 9.05 9.01
C PRO A 317 -4.30 7.87 9.48
N VAL A 318 -5.34 7.51 8.71
CA VAL A 318 -6.20 6.36 9.01
C VAL A 318 -5.44 5.04 8.92
N CYS A 319 -4.66 4.83 7.85
CA CYS A 319 -3.89 3.59 7.69
C CYS A 319 -2.72 3.54 8.68
N LEU A 320 -2.09 4.67 8.97
CA LEU A 320 -1.04 4.79 9.98
C LEU A 320 -1.57 4.41 11.37
N ARG A 321 -2.74 4.90 11.77
CA ARG A 321 -3.33 4.59 13.08
C ARG A 321 -3.68 3.10 13.21
N LYS A 322 -4.15 2.46 12.13
CA LYS A 322 -4.37 1.00 12.09
C LYS A 322 -3.07 0.23 12.31
N LEU A 323 -2.01 0.61 11.57
CA LEU A 323 -0.72 -0.03 11.71
C LEU A 323 -0.13 0.21 13.11
N GLN A 324 -0.26 1.43 13.63
CA GLN A 324 0.15 1.79 14.99
C GLN A 324 -0.57 0.95 16.04
N LYS A 325 -1.88 0.74 15.89
CA LYS A 325 -2.64 -0.13 16.79
C LYS A 325 -2.14 -1.57 16.74
N ALA A 326 -1.74 -2.05 15.56
CA ALA A 326 -1.27 -3.42 15.38
C ALA A 326 0.16 -3.65 15.91
N CYS A 327 1.06 -2.68 15.71
CA CYS A 327 2.48 -2.78 16.08
C CYS A 327 2.84 -2.14 17.43
N GLY A 328 2.01 -1.23 17.95
CA GLY A 328 2.22 -0.57 19.24
C GLY A 328 3.29 0.54 19.25
N PHE A 329 3.69 1.08 18.10
CA PHE A 329 4.74 2.09 18.03
C PHE A 329 4.31 3.50 18.46
N ASN A 330 5.29 4.33 18.79
CA ASN A 330 5.15 5.78 18.90
C ASN A 330 5.43 6.43 17.52
N ILE A 331 4.53 7.31 17.06
CA ILE A 331 4.62 7.91 15.71
C ILE A 331 5.90 8.74 15.56
N LEU A 332 6.24 9.56 16.56
CA LEU A 332 7.42 10.43 16.52
C LEU A 332 8.70 9.61 16.40
N ASN A 333 8.86 8.56 17.21
CA ASN A 333 10.00 7.66 17.14
C ASN A 333 10.08 6.93 15.80
N ARG A 334 8.94 6.41 15.31
CA ARG A 334 8.86 5.78 13.98
C ARG A 334 9.32 6.73 12.88
N TYR A 335 8.85 7.98 12.88
CA TYR A 335 9.24 8.97 11.87
C TYR A 335 10.71 9.37 11.95
N ARG A 336 11.29 9.47 13.16
CA ARG A 336 12.74 9.68 13.32
C ARG A 336 13.55 8.52 12.73
N ARG A 337 13.17 7.28 13.03
CA ARG A 337 13.82 6.08 12.48
C ARG A 337 13.69 6.02 10.95
N MET A 338 12.50 6.33 10.43
CA MET A 338 12.25 6.44 8.99
C MET A 338 13.10 7.53 8.33
N LEU A 339 13.27 8.68 8.98
CA LEU A 339 14.10 9.77 8.47
C LEU A 339 15.57 9.33 8.37
N CYS A 340 16.11 8.66 9.39
CA CYS A 340 17.49 8.15 9.36
C CYS A 340 17.72 7.20 8.18
N ILE A 341 16.91 6.14 8.06
CA ILE A 341 17.12 5.14 7.00
C ILE A 341 16.86 5.70 5.60
N LEU A 342 15.84 6.55 5.42
CA LEU A 342 15.57 7.17 4.12
C LEU A 342 16.61 8.21 3.73
N SER A 343 17.24 8.89 4.70
CA SER A 343 18.37 9.79 4.41
C SER A 343 19.59 9.00 3.93
N ASP A 344 19.92 7.88 4.58
CA ASP A 344 21.03 7.02 4.13
C ASP A 344 20.77 6.40 2.74
N ILE A 345 19.53 5.97 2.49
CA ILE A 345 19.11 5.47 1.17
C ILE A 345 19.18 6.60 0.13
N SER A 346 18.70 7.81 0.46
CA SER A 346 18.74 8.97 -0.45
C SER A 346 20.16 9.40 -0.81
N ASP A 347 21.11 9.28 0.13
CA ASP A 347 22.52 9.59 -0.10
C ASP A 347 23.17 8.58 -1.05
N THR A 348 22.75 7.30 -0.96
CA THR A 348 23.26 6.21 -1.82
C THR A 348 22.58 6.21 -3.19
N PHE A 349 21.29 6.49 -3.22
CA PHE A 349 20.41 6.42 -4.38
C PHE A 349 19.69 7.75 -4.58
N PRO A 350 20.38 8.81 -5.03
CA PRO A 350 19.79 10.12 -5.16
C PRO A 350 18.67 10.10 -6.22
N SER A 351 17.45 10.42 -5.79
CA SER A 351 16.31 10.61 -6.68
C SER A 351 15.34 11.66 -6.13
N PRO A 352 14.49 12.27 -6.98
CA PRO A 352 13.45 13.19 -6.52
C PRO A 352 12.52 12.57 -5.48
N GLU A 353 12.16 11.30 -5.64
CA GLU A 353 11.25 10.56 -4.74
C GLU A 353 11.82 10.42 -3.33
N PHE A 354 13.09 10.03 -3.22
CA PHE A 354 13.78 9.95 -1.93
C PHE A 354 13.96 11.32 -1.28
N CYS A 355 14.37 12.31 -2.06
CA CYS A 355 14.53 13.68 -1.58
C CYS A 355 13.22 14.25 -1.03
N HIS A 356 12.11 14.12 -1.79
CA HIS A 356 10.78 14.53 -1.35
C HIS A 356 10.35 13.79 -0.08
N SER A 357 10.64 12.49 0.03
CA SER A 357 10.27 11.69 1.20
C SER A 357 11.02 12.13 2.47
N VAL A 358 12.31 12.42 2.35
CA VAL A 358 13.14 12.95 3.44
C VAL A 358 12.66 14.34 3.86
N GLN A 359 12.37 15.23 2.92
CA GLN A 359 11.84 16.56 3.21
C GLN A 359 10.46 16.51 3.88
N TRP A 360 9.58 15.63 3.40
CA TRP A 360 8.27 15.44 4.00
C TRP A 360 8.38 14.97 5.46
N LEU A 361 9.27 14.02 5.76
CA LEU A 361 9.51 13.57 7.13
C LEU A 361 10.06 14.66 8.04
N LYS A 362 11.01 15.47 7.56
CA LYS A 362 11.54 16.61 8.35
C LYS A 362 10.43 17.58 8.75
N LYS A 363 9.58 17.98 7.80
CA LYS A 363 8.41 18.84 8.07
C LYS A 363 7.44 18.21 9.07
N CYS A 364 7.17 16.91 8.94
CA CYS A 364 6.31 16.21 9.89
C CYS A 364 6.91 16.18 11.30
N LEU A 365 8.22 15.96 11.42
CA LEU A 365 8.90 15.93 12.71
C LEU A 365 8.95 17.31 13.36
N GLU A 366 9.32 18.36 12.63
CA GLU A 366 9.31 19.74 13.11
C GLU A 366 7.93 20.12 13.68
N PHE A 367 6.86 19.74 12.96
CA PHE A 367 5.49 19.95 13.40
C PHE A 367 5.18 19.19 14.70
N LEU A 368 5.44 17.87 14.75
CA LEU A 368 5.16 17.05 15.93
C LEU A 368 5.99 17.45 17.16
N GLU A 369 7.21 17.95 16.96
CA GLU A 369 8.12 18.37 18.03
C GLU A 369 7.75 19.76 18.56
N SER A 370 7.28 20.67 17.70
CA SER A 370 6.80 22.00 18.09
C SER A 370 5.62 21.99 19.08
N GLU A 371 4.98 20.83 19.24
CA GLU A 371 3.84 20.59 20.14
C GLU A 371 4.21 19.86 21.43
N SER A 372 5.48 19.43 21.56
CA SER A 372 6.02 18.77 22.74
C SER A 372 6.74 19.72 23.72
N LEU A 373 6.72 21.02 23.41
CA LEU A 373 7.12 22.15 24.24
C LEU A 373 5.88 22.93 24.68
#